data_AF-A0A401J6K6-F1
#
_entry.id   AF-A0A401J6K6-F1
#
_cell.length_a   1.000
_cell.length_b   1.000
_cell.length_c   1.000
_cell.angle_alpha   90.00
_cell.angle_beta   90.00
_cell.angle_gamma   90.00
#
_symmetry.space_group_name_H-M   'P 1'
#
loop_
_entity.id
_entity.type
_entity.pdbx_description
1 polymer ?
#
loop_
_entity_poly.entity_id
_entity_poly.type
_entity_poly.pdbx_seq_one_letter_code
_entity_poly.pdbx_strand_id
1 'polypeptide(L)'
;MVSTSTIDGLAKNSKLEGMSLDKDGNLFAIDRVSGKVALIDLYAGNAVYVSQSLGVAQRTGDGFEAPAMAAPVFKPLTGLHAVGGDVLTGGLEADLFWYKAGDGVDTVNDFLTCIDQLHLSGFTLEQLKIDVFDGNTYIRFIDGNPDGFVDDAMIVLRGVNAIGTGDLVLV
;
A
#
# COMPACT_ATOMS: atom_id res chain seq x y z
N MET A 1 -8.26 -34.63 18.06
CA MET A 1 -8.73 -33.73 19.14
C MET A 1 -8.26 -32.34 18.76
N VAL A 2 -9.17 -31.37 18.59
CA VAL A 2 -8.78 -29.99 18.29
C VAL A 2 -8.47 -29.33 19.63
N SER A 3 -7.23 -28.92 19.85
CA SER A 3 -6.84 -28.11 21.00
C SER A 3 -7.04 -26.64 20.65
N THR A 4 -7.76 -25.92 21.50
CA THR A 4 -7.89 -24.46 21.40
C THR A 4 -6.88 -23.81 22.33
N SER A 5 -6.15 -22.82 21.83
CA SER A 5 -5.28 -21.95 22.62
C SER A 5 -5.90 -20.56 22.72
N THR A 6 -5.83 -19.96 23.91
CA THR A 6 -6.16 -18.55 24.08
C THR A 6 -4.98 -17.71 23.58
N ILE A 7 -5.28 -16.65 22.85
CA ILE A 7 -4.29 -15.63 22.48
C ILE A 7 -4.56 -14.41 23.36
N ASP A 8 -3.58 -14.05 24.20
CA ASP A 8 -3.64 -12.85 25.03
C ASP A 8 -3.38 -11.59 24.20
N GLY A 9 -3.87 -10.43 24.65
CA GLY A 9 -3.63 -9.14 23.97
C GLY A 9 -4.60 -8.77 22.84
N LEU A 10 -5.47 -9.69 22.42
CA LEU A 10 -6.61 -9.38 21.54
C LEU A 10 -7.81 -8.84 22.32
N ALA A 11 -8.59 -7.95 21.72
CA ALA A 11 -9.84 -7.52 22.30
C ALA A 11 -10.86 -8.68 22.33
N LYS A 12 -11.72 -8.71 23.35
CA LYS A 12 -12.68 -9.82 23.59
C LYS A 12 -13.64 -10.07 22.41
N ASN A 13 -13.85 -9.08 21.56
CA ASN A 13 -14.72 -9.14 20.39
C ASN A 13 -13.96 -9.02 19.06
N SER A 14 -12.64 -9.21 19.05
CA SER A 14 -11.84 -9.12 17.84
C SER A 14 -12.35 -10.07 16.75
N LYS A 15 -12.39 -9.55 15.51
CA LYS A 15 -12.75 -10.31 14.31
C LYS A 15 -11.58 -10.24 13.34
N LEU A 16 -10.75 -11.29 13.38
CA LEU A 16 -9.53 -11.35 12.60
C LEU A 16 -9.81 -11.81 11.16
N GLU A 17 -9.33 -11.02 10.19
CA GLU A 17 -9.38 -11.30 8.74
C GLU A 17 -8.04 -10.88 8.09
N GLY A 18 -7.83 -11.21 6.81
CA GLY A 18 -6.62 -10.80 6.06
C GLY A 18 -5.33 -11.33 6.68
N MET A 19 -5.25 -12.66 6.85
CA MET A 19 -4.17 -13.32 7.57
C MET A 19 -2.96 -13.60 6.68
N SER A 20 -1.78 -13.21 7.13
CA SER A 20 -0.50 -13.58 6.51
C SER A 20 0.53 -14.02 7.56
N LEU A 21 1.56 -14.75 7.14
CA LEU A 21 2.64 -15.20 8.02
C LEU A 21 3.93 -14.45 7.66
N ASP A 22 4.74 -14.12 8.67
CA ASP A 22 6.12 -13.71 8.45
C ASP A 22 7.07 -14.92 8.37
N LYS A 23 8.35 -14.64 8.10
CA LYS A 23 9.41 -15.65 8.04
C LYS A 23 9.67 -16.38 9.36
N ASP A 24 9.24 -15.80 10.48
CA ASP A 24 9.43 -16.33 11.83
C ASP A 24 8.20 -17.12 12.30
N GLY A 25 7.13 -17.17 11.49
CA GLY A 25 5.90 -17.91 11.75
C GLY A 25 4.88 -17.15 12.58
N ASN A 26 5.06 -15.84 12.78
CA ASN A 26 4.04 -15.00 13.42
C ASN A 26 2.94 -14.68 12.41
N LEU A 27 1.71 -14.60 12.91
CA LEU A 27 0.52 -14.29 12.14
C LEU A 27 0.22 -12.79 12.21
N PHE A 28 0.18 -12.14 11.05
CA PHE A 28 -0.40 -10.82 10.90
C PHE A 28 -1.88 -10.97 10.56
N ALA A 29 -2.74 -10.22 11.24
CA ALA A 29 -4.18 -10.22 10.98
C ALA A 29 -4.79 -8.85 11.24
N ILE A 30 -5.86 -8.52 10.53
CA ILE A 30 -6.63 -7.29 10.74
C ILE A 30 -7.80 -7.60 11.65
N ASP A 31 -7.93 -6.90 12.76
CA ASP A 31 -9.12 -6.91 13.59
C ASP A 31 -10.14 -5.89 13.04
N ARG A 32 -11.20 -6.38 12.38
CA ARG A 32 -12.23 -5.53 11.78
C ARG A 32 -13.05 -4.72 12.77
N VAL A 33 -13.06 -5.12 14.05
CA VAL A 33 -13.81 -4.36 15.06
C VAL A 33 -13.03 -3.12 15.45
N SER A 34 -11.72 -3.25 15.66
CA SER A 34 -10.87 -2.13 16.05
C SER A 34 -10.23 -1.40 14.86
N GLY A 35 -10.27 -1.99 13.67
CA GLY A 35 -9.52 -1.55 12.50
C GLY A 35 -8.01 -1.72 12.66
N LYS A 36 -7.52 -2.46 13.66
CA LYS A 36 -6.08 -2.56 13.97
C LYS A 36 -5.45 -3.81 13.38
N VAL A 37 -4.16 -3.73 13.09
CA VAL A 37 -3.35 -4.90 12.71
C VAL A 37 -2.75 -5.51 13.95
N ALA A 38 -3.02 -6.79 14.19
CA ALA A 38 -2.42 -7.59 15.23
C ALA A 38 -1.27 -8.42 14.65
N LEU A 39 -0.12 -8.38 15.32
CA LEU A 39 0.93 -9.38 15.19
C LEU A 39 0.71 -10.42 16.30
N ILE A 40 0.52 -11.67 15.90
CA ILE A 40 0.15 -12.77 16.79
C ILE A 40 1.25 -13.81 16.75
N ASP A 41 1.92 -13.99 17.89
CA ASP A 41 2.82 -15.10 18.11
C ASP A 41 1.98 -16.33 18.51
N LEU A 42 1.85 -17.27 17.57
CA LEU A 42 1.08 -18.51 17.76
C LEU A 42 1.77 -19.49 18.73
N TYR A 43 3.07 -19.34 18.96
CA TYR A 43 3.83 -20.17 19.90
C TYR A 43 3.73 -19.64 21.33
N ALA A 44 3.95 -18.33 21.51
CA ALA A 44 3.85 -17.68 22.82
C ALA A 44 2.39 -17.44 23.26
N GLY A 45 1.44 -17.47 22.33
CA GLY A 45 0.02 -17.24 22.62
C GLY A 45 -0.29 -15.78 22.93
N ASN A 46 0.42 -14.84 22.31
CA ASN A 46 0.29 -13.41 22.58
C ASN A 46 0.09 -12.61 21.29
N ALA A 47 -0.67 -11.53 21.37
CA ALA A 47 -0.92 -10.60 20.29
C ALA A 47 -0.57 -9.17 20.70
N VAL A 48 0.03 -8.44 19.77
CA VAL A 48 0.30 -7.00 19.92
C VAL A 48 -0.31 -6.28 18.73
N TYR A 49 -1.08 -5.22 19.00
CA TYR A 49 -1.51 -4.33 17.93
C TYR A 49 -0.34 -3.47 17.48
N VAL A 50 0.10 -3.69 16.24
CA VAL A 50 1.27 -3.04 15.65
C VAL A 50 0.89 -1.90 14.72
N SER A 51 -0.40 -1.74 14.35
CA SER A 51 -0.86 -0.61 13.55
C SER A 51 -2.39 -0.39 13.55
N GLN A 52 -2.87 0.66 12.88
CA GLN A 52 -4.28 0.97 12.60
C GLN A 52 -4.49 1.12 11.08
N SER A 53 -5.46 0.39 10.53
CA SER A 53 -5.96 0.56 9.17
C SER A 53 -6.93 1.75 9.12
N LEU A 54 -6.73 2.66 8.17
CA LEU A 54 -7.67 3.74 7.87
C LEU A 54 -9.07 3.19 7.49
N GLY A 55 -10.12 3.80 8.05
CA GLY A 55 -11.51 3.82 7.56
C GLY A 55 -12.19 2.50 7.15
N VAL A 56 -13.14 2.04 7.96
CA VAL A 56 -13.91 0.77 7.84
C VAL A 56 -14.78 0.63 6.56
N ALA A 57 -14.81 1.61 5.65
CA ALA A 57 -15.84 1.69 4.60
C ALA A 57 -15.37 1.46 3.15
N GLN A 58 -14.09 1.19 2.87
CA GLN A 58 -13.58 1.07 1.49
C GLN A 58 -12.86 -0.24 1.16
N ARG A 59 -12.99 -1.28 1.98
CA ARG A 59 -12.36 -2.58 1.72
C ARG A 59 -13.38 -3.57 1.14
N THR A 60 -13.54 -3.55 -0.18
CA THR A 60 -14.06 -4.69 -0.95
C THR A 60 -12.91 -5.24 -1.78
N GLY A 61 -12.28 -6.29 -1.27
CA GLY A 61 -11.18 -6.96 -1.95
C GLY A 61 -10.80 -8.19 -1.13
N ASP A 62 -10.46 -9.25 -1.82
CA ASP A 62 -10.21 -10.60 -1.37
C ASP A 62 -8.85 -10.76 -0.67
N GLY A 63 -8.69 -10.06 0.45
CA GLY A 63 -7.81 -10.52 1.53
C GLY A 63 -6.30 -10.45 1.28
N PHE A 64 -5.81 -9.51 0.47
CA PHE A 64 -4.36 -9.27 0.30
C PHE A 64 -3.94 -7.79 0.36
N GLU A 65 -4.77 -6.90 0.88
CA GLU A 65 -4.38 -5.50 1.14
C GLU A 65 -3.62 -5.43 2.47
N ALA A 66 -2.33 -5.74 2.41
CA ALA A 66 -1.39 -5.48 3.50
C ALA A 66 -1.60 -4.04 3.98
N PRO A 67 -2.14 -3.82 5.19
CA PRO A 67 -2.38 -2.48 5.69
C PRO A 67 -1.05 -1.75 5.76
N ALA A 68 -1.06 -0.51 5.30
CA ALA A 68 0.02 0.41 5.50
C ALA A 68 0.27 0.59 7.03
N MET A 69 1.08 -0.29 7.64
CA MET A 69 1.65 -0.17 8.99
C MET A 69 2.29 1.22 9.23
N ALA A 70 1.62 2.09 9.97
CA ALA A 70 2.18 3.32 10.52
C ALA A 70 3.05 3.03 11.75
N ALA A 71 4.35 3.27 11.62
CA ALA A 71 5.35 3.39 12.69
C ALA A 71 6.52 4.24 12.13
N PRO A 72 7.32 4.94 12.95
CA PRO A 72 8.20 6.06 12.53
C PRO A 72 9.48 5.62 11.78
N VAL A 73 9.43 4.50 11.08
CA VAL A 73 10.46 3.98 10.19
C VAL A 73 9.92 4.14 8.78
N PHE A 74 10.70 4.75 7.89
CA PHE A 74 10.44 4.78 6.45
C PHE A 74 9.73 3.51 6.02
N LYS A 75 8.51 3.68 5.53
CA LYS A 75 7.62 2.58 5.28
C LYS A 75 7.69 2.22 3.80
N PRO A 76 8.47 1.20 3.39
CA PRO A 76 8.38 0.69 2.03
C PRO A 76 7.01 0.03 1.88
N LEU A 77 6.13 0.62 1.08
CA LEU A 77 4.99 -0.09 0.49
C LEU A 77 5.56 -0.96 -0.65
N THR A 78 6.23 -2.06 -0.29
CA THR A 78 6.76 -3.01 -1.27
C THR A 78 5.85 -4.24 -1.33
N GLY A 79 5.17 -4.42 -2.46
CA GLY A 79 4.53 -5.70 -2.82
C GLY A 79 3.01 -5.75 -2.82
N LEU A 80 2.32 -4.67 -3.17
CA LEU A 80 0.98 -4.79 -3.75
C LEU A 80 1.18 -5.12 -5.24
N HIS A 81 1.36 -6.41 -5.54
CA HIS A 81 1.35 -6.90 -6.91
C HIS A 81 -0.02 -7.55 -7.14
N ALA A 82 -1.08 -6.75 -7.20
CA ALA A 82 -2.29 -7.21 -7.86
C ALA A 82 -2.12 -6.91 -9.36
N VAL A 83 -2.33 -7.90 -10.22
CA VAL A 83 -2.48 -7.62 -11.66
C VAL A 83 -3.82 -6.92 -11.82
N GLY A 84 -3.81 -5.59 -11.80
CA GLY A 84 -5.00 -4.76 -11.77
C GLY A 84 -4.83 -3.62 -10.78
N GLY A 85 -5.27 -2.42 -11.19
CA GLY A 85 -4.98 -1.18 -10.49
C GLY A 85 -5.27 -1.14 -8.99
N ASP A 86 -4.27 -0.70 -8.23
CA ASP A 86 -4.32 -0.62 -6.77
C ASP A 86 -4.72 0.77 -6.25
N VAL A 87 -5.27 0.81 -5.03
CA VAL A 87 -5.55 2.06 -4.30
C VAL A 87 -4.70 2.12 -3.03
N LEU A 88 -3.72 3.03 -3.03
CA LEU A 88 -2.69 3.21 -2.02
C LEU A 88 -3.00 4.40 -1.11
N THR A 89 -2.62 4.30 0.16
CA THR A 89 -2.79 5.37 1.15
C THR A 89 -1.65 5.27 2.17
N GLY A 90 -0.82 6.31 2.28
CA GLY A 90 0.39 6.35 3.10
C GLY A 90 0.12 6.81 4.53
N GLY A 91 -0.74 7.82 4.70
CA GLY A 91 -0.99 8.49 5.96
C GLY A 91 -0.39 9.90 5.99
N LEU A 92 -0.05 10.37 7.19
CA LEU A 92 0.47 11.73 7.40
C LEU A 92 2.00 11.78 7.56
N GLU A 93 2.65 10.62 7.57
CA GLU A 93 4.10 10.52 7.77
C GLU A 93 4.83 10.52 6.42
N ALA A 94 6.15 10.31 6.41
CA ALA A 94 6.92 10.22 5.18
C ALA A 94 6.87 8.80 4.62
N ASP A 95 6.19 8.63 3.48
CA ASP A 95 5.94 7.34 2.87
C ASP A 95 6.74 7.11 1.57
N LEU A 96 7.03 5.84 1.29
CA LEU A 96 7.66 5.41 0.05
C LEU A 96 6.70 4.55 -0.75
N PHE A 97 6.21 5.10 -1.86
CA PHE A 97 5.39 4.40 -2.84
C PHE A 97 6.31 3.80 -3.90
N TRP A 98 6.16 2.51 -4.17
CA TRP A 98 6.90 1.82 -5.23
C TRP A 98 5.94 1.45 -6.35
N TYR A 99 6.31 1.82 -7.57
CA TYR A 99 5.61 1.42 -8.78
C TYR A 99 6.61 0.87 -9.79
N LYS A 100 6.26 -0.27 -10.38
CA LYS A 100 7.09 -1.00 -11.33
C LYS A 100 6.32 -1.27 -12.61
N ALA A 101 7.06 -1.40 -13.71
CA ALA A 101 6.51 -1.90 -14.96
C ALA A 101 5.77 -3.23 -14.77
N GLY A 102 4.47 -3.23 -15.10
CA GLY A 102 3.56 -4.37 -14.96
C GLY A 102 2.64 -4.32 -13.74
N ASP A 103 2.73 -3.31 -12.89
CA ASP A 103 1.90 -3.21 -11.67
C ASP A 103 0.43 -2.85 -11.98
N GLY A 104 0.16 -2.15 -13.08
CA GLY A 104 -1.21 -1.82 -13.47
C GLY A 104 -1.50 -0.32 -13.45
N VAL A 105 -2.74 0.01 -13.08
CA VAL A 105 -3.26 1.38 -13.02
C VAL A 105 -3.54 1.79 -11.58
N ASP A 106 -2.55 2.36 -10.91
CA ASP A 106 -2.60 2.59 -9.47
C ASP A 106 -3.05 4.01 -9.12
N THR A 107 -3.57 4.17 -7.90
CA THR A 107 -4.03 5.45 -7.35
C THR A 107 -3.53 5.63 -5.92
N VAL A 108 -2.76 6.68 -5.66
CA VAL A 108 -2.40 7.14 -4.31
C VAL A 108 -3.40 8.21 -3.86
N ASN A 109 -4.07 8.00 -2.73
CA ASN A 109 -5.15 8.89 -2.24
C ASN A 109 -4.68 10.10 -1.44
N ASP A 110 -3.50 10.05 -0.82
CA ASP A 110 -3.06 11.02 0.19
C ASP A 110 -1.57 11.40 0.08
N PHE A 111 -1.01 11.36 -1.13
CA PHE A 111 0.40 11.71 -1.36
C PHE A 111 0.71 13.15 -0.90
N LEU A 112 1.68 13.28 0.00
CA LEU A 112 2.15 14.55 0.55
C LEU A 112 3.43 15.00 -0.16
N THR A 113 3.32 16.04 -0.99
CA THR A 113 4.48 16.65 -1.66
C THR A 113 5.56 17.08 -0.67
N CYS A 114 6.83 16.92 -1.04
CA CYS A 114 8.03 17.18 -0.22
C CYS A 114 8.18 16.29 1.03
N ILE A 115 7.24 15.39 1.30
CA ILE A 115 7.26 14.47 2.45
C ILE A 115 7.37 13.03 1.96
N ASP A 116 6.52 12.66 1.01
CA ASP A 116 6.48 11.34 0.40
C ASP A 116 7.38 11.23 -0.82
N GLN A 117 7.73 10.00 -1.19
CA GLN A 117 8.43 9.73 -2.44
C GLN A 117 7.75 8.61 -3.22
N LEU A 118 7.68 8.81 -4.53
CA LEU A 118 7.32 7.81 -5.51
C LEU A 118 8.58 7.30 -6.21
N HIS A 119 8.84 6.01 -6.04
CA HIS A 119 9.95 5.28 -6.65
C HIS A 119 9.42 4.51 -7.85
N LEU A 120 9.89 4.88 -9.04
CA LEU A 120 9.51 4.25 -10.30
C LEU A 120 10.64 3.37 -10.80
N SER A 121 10.33 2.10 -11.08
CA SER A 121 11.31 1.14 -11.62
C SER A 121 10.83 0.49 -12.91
N GLY A 122 11.78 0.15 -13.79
CA GLY A 122 11.49 -0.48 -15.09
C GLY A 122 11.06 0.49 -16.20
N PHE A 123 11.12 1.80 -15.97
CA PHE A 123 10.90 2.85 -16.97
C PHE A 123 12.05 3.86 -16.96
N THR A 124 12.30 4.49 -18.10
CA THR A 124 13.27 5.60 -18.20
C THR A 124 12.57 6.95 -18.14
N LEU A 125 13.31 8.01 -17.81
CA LEU A 125 12.80 9.40 -17.80
C LEU A 125 12.15 9.81 -19.13
N GLU A 126 12.65 9.29 -20.25
CA GLU A 126 12.13 9.58 -21.59
C GLU A 126 10.74 8.97 -21.82
N GLN A 127 10.40 7.92 -21.08
CA GLN A 127 9.10 7.27 -21.15
C GLN A 127 8.07 7.94 -20.24
N LEU A 128 8.46 8.81 -19.30
CA LEU A 128 7.52 9.42 -18.38
C LEU A 128 6.71 10.54 -19.04
N LYS A 129 5.39 10.43 -18.94
CA LYS A 129 4.44 11.49 -19.28
C LYS A 129 3.67 11.89 -18.02
N ILE A 130 3.87 13.12 -17.55
CA ILE A 130 3.19 13.66 -16.37
C ILE A 130 2.18 14.71 -16.83
N ASP A 131 0.90 14.49 -16.52
CA ASP A 131 -0.21 15.40 -16.81
C ASP A 131 -0.96 15.73 -15.52
N VAL A 132 -1.44 16.97 -15.38
CA VAL A 132 -2.28 17.38 -14.23
C VAL A 132 -3.69 17.69 -14.73
N PHE A 133 -4.69 17.01 -14.18
CA PHE A 133 -6.09 17.18 -14.54
C PHE A 133 -7.00 17.02 -13.32
N ASP A 134 -8.00 17.91 -13.20
CA ASP A 134 -8.98 17.90 -12.10
C ASP A 134 -8.35 17.83 -10.69
N GLY A 135 -7.21 18.51 -10.51
CA GLY A 135 -6.48 18.53 -9.25
C GLY A 135 -5.68 17.25 -8.93
N ASN A 136 -5.58 16.31 -9.87
CA ASN A 136 -4.80 15.08 -9.72
C ASN A 136 -3.61 15.07 -10.68
N THR A 137 -2.54 14.39 -10.29
CA THR A 137 -1.39 14.15 -11.16
C THR A 137 -1.46 12.74 -11.73
N TYR A 138 -1.40 12.63 -13.05
CA TYR A 138 -1.38 11.39 -13.80
C TYR A 138 0.03 11.18 -14.34
N ILE A 139 0.63 10.05 -13.99
CA ILE A 139 1.92 9.62 -14.50
C ILE A 139 1.67 8.40 -15.39
N ARG A 140 1.93 8.55 -16.68
CA ARG A 140 1.80 7.52 -17.70
C ARG A 140 3.15 7.24 -18.35
N PHE A 141 3.23 6.11 -19.04
CA PHE A 141 4.47 5.63 -19.64
C PHE A 141 4.29 5.51 -21.15
N ILE A 142 5.23 6.10 -21.91
CA ILE A 142 5.25 6.13 -23.36
C ILE A 142 5.99 4.91 -23.90
N ASP A 143 5.48 4.34 -24.98
CA ASP A 143 6.15 3.32 -25.77
C ASP A 143 5.97 3.53 -27.28
N GLY A 144 6.32 2.50 -28.07
CA GLY A 144 6.20 2.52 -29.52
C GLY A 144 4.86 2.03 -30.07
N ASN A 145 3.86 1.76 -29.22
CA ASN A 145 2.55 1.32 -29.68
C ASN A 145 1.81 2.46 -30.42
N PRO A 146 0.79 2.13 -31.25
CA PRO A 146 0.10 3.13 -32.05
C PRO A 146 -0.60 4.25 -31.27
N ASP A 147 -0.97 3.99 -30.01
CA ASP A 147 -1.54 4.98 -29.08
C ASP A 147 -0.47 5.74 -28.28
N GLY A 148 0.79 5.27 -28.35
CA GLY A 148 1.96 5.90 -27.75
C GLY A 148 2.07 5.70 -26.24
N PHE A 149 1.35 4.73 -25.66
CA PHE A 149 1.38 4.45 -24.24
C PHE A 149 1.50 2.97 -23.96
N VAL A 150 2.16 2.66 -22.84
CA VAL A 150 2.20 1.31 -22.28
C VAL A 150 0.80 0.96 -21.80
N ASP A 151 0.26 -0.13 -22.32
CA ASP A 151 -1.03 -0.68 -21.92
C ASP A 151 -1.05 -1.00 -20.42
N ASP A 152 -2.18 -0.72 -19.77
CA ASP A 152 -2.42 -1.00 -18.36
C ASP A 152 -1.30 -0.50 -17.42
N ALA A 153 -0.66 0.65 -17.75
CA ALA A 153 0.42 1.22 -16.94
C ALA A 153 0.19 2.70 -16.65
N MET A 154 -0.24 3.00 -15.42
CA MET A 154 -0.44 4.38 -14.97
C MET A 154 -0.38 4.45 -13.44
N ILE A 155 0.08 5.57 -12.90
CA ILE A 155 -0.14 5.89 -11.48
C ILE A 155 -0.71 7.29 -11.33
N VAL A 156 -1.73 7.41 -10.48
CA VAL A 156 -2.46 8.65 -10.20
C VAL A 156 -2.19 9.10 -8.77
N LEU A 157 -1.74 10.34 -8.59
CA LEU A 157 -1.63 10.99 -7.29
C LEU A 157 -2.83 11.92 -7.09
N ARG A 158 -3.76 11.53 -6.22
CA ARG A 158 -4.98 12.30 -6.01
C ARG A 158 -4.75 13.55 -5.18
N GLY A 159 -5.37 14.64 -5.58
CA GLY A 159 -5.23 15.94 -4.91
C GLY A 159 -3.85 16.58 -5.04
N VAL A 160 -2.92 15.95 -5.79
CA VAL A 160 -1.60 16.50 -6.08
C VAL A 160 -1.67 17.23 -7.41
N ASN A 161 -1.38 18.53 -7.39
CA ASN A 161 -1.40 19.40 -8.57
C ASN A 161 0.00 19.81 -9.07
N ALA A 162 1.04 19.47 -8.32
CA ALA A 162 2.43 19.66 -8.67
C ALA A 162 3.28 18.66 -7.89
N ILE A 163 4.29 18.07 -8.53
CA ILE A 163 5.27 17.20 -7.90
C ILE A 163 6.54 18.03 -7.62
N GLY A 164 7.05 17.97 -6.39
CA GLY A 164 8.24 18.68 -5.95
C GLY A 164 9.54 18.01 -6.38
N THR A 165 10.64 18.77 -6.32
CA THR A 165 11.98 18.23 -6.53
C THR A 165 12.32 17.28 -5.37
N GLY A 166 12.36 15.97 -5.64
CA GLY A 166 12.65 14.93 -4.65
C GLY A 166 11.48 13.99 -4.36
N ASP A 167 10.27 14.33 -4.82
CA ASP A 167 9.07 13.50 -4.67
C ASP A 167 9.06 12.32 -5.64
N LEU A 168 9.85 12.39 -6.72
CA LEU A 168 9.93 11.38 -7.75
C LEU A 168 11.37 10.87 -7.90
N VAL A 169 11.54 9.56 -7.79
CA VAL A 169 12.83 8.88 -7.90
C VAL A 169 12.71 7.77 -8.94
N LEU A 170 13.61 7.75 -9.94
CA LEU A 170 13.76 6.59 -10.82
C LEU A 170 14.81 5.64 -10.25
N VAL A 171 14.51 4.35 -10.24
CA VAL A 171 15.32 3.29 -9.61
C VAL A 171 15.66 2.18 -10.60
#